data_AF-A0A6B0HG34-F1
#
_entry.id   AF-A0A6B0HG34-F1
#
_cell.length_a   1.000
_cell.length_b   1.000
_cell.length_c   1.000
_cell.angle_alpha   90.00
_cell.angle_beta   90.00
_cell.angle_gamma   90.00
#
_symmetry.space_group_name_H-M   'P 1'
#
loop_
_entity.id
_entity.type
_entity.pdbx_description
1 polymer ?
#
loop_
_entity_poly.entity_id
_entity_poly.type
_entity_poly.pdbx_seq_one_letter_code
_entity_poly.pdbx_strand_id
1 'polypeptide(L)'
;MKPQTRNPNGGETDTPQIDATDMFDIFSAKRRQYALAYLTQKPAAIPIGDLAEYIALTEGEPSYDRYERILTDLYHNHLPRLTGLGVVRYDEAEELVELAVDRCVITPYLRLTDHADA
;
A
#
# COMPACT_ATOMS: atom_id res chain seq x y z
N MET A 1 27.63 20.79 5.42
CA MET A 1 27.98 19.38 5.65
C MET A 1 26.68 18.60 5.74
N LYS A 2 26.26 17.88 4.69
CA LYS A 2 25.04 17.06 4.70
C LYS A 2 25.45 15.62 5.04
N PRO A 3 24.77 14.92 5.96
CA PRO A 3 25.10 13.53 6.25
C PRO A 3 24.75 12.68 5.03
N GLN A 4 25.73 11.96 4.50
CA GLN A 4 25.52 10.90 3.52
C GLN A 4 25.14 9.65 4.30
N THR A 5 23.88 9.23 4.23
CA THR A 5 23.49 7.86 4.59
C THR A 5 24.02 6.94 3.48
N ARG A 6 25.18 6.35 3.73
CA ARG A 6 25.79 5.35 2.86
C ARG A 6 24.96 4.07 2.99
N ASN A 7 24.12 3.77 2.01
CA ASN A 7 23.56 2.43 1.83
C ASN A 7 24.60 1.55 1.13
N PRO A 8 25.15 0.50 1.77
CA PRO A 8 25.98 -0.47 1.11
C PRO A 8 25.15 -1.74 0.92
N ASN A 9 24.59 -1.95 -0.26
CA ASN A 9 24.22 -3.31 -0.67
C ASN A 9 24.40 -3.48 -2.17
N GLY A 10 25.62 -3.86 -2.55
CA GLY A 10 25.86 -4.59 -3.78
C GLY A 10 25.76 -6.07 -3.44
N GLY A 11 24.70 -6.72 -3.89
CA GLY A 11 24.48 -8.15 -3.73
C GLY A 11 23.34 -8.58 -4.64
N GLU A 12 23.69 -9.25 -5.73
CA GLU A 12 22.78 -9.80 -6.74
C GLU A 12 21.73 -10.72 -6.09
N THR A 13 20.52 -10.20 -5.92
CA THR A 13 19.28 -10.98 -5.88
C THR A 13 18.25 -10.17 -6.62
N ASP A 14 17.73 -10.70 -7.73
CA ASP A 14 16.74 -10.08 -8.63
C ASP A 14 15.33 -10.09 -7.99
N THR A 15 15.28 -9.69 -6.72
CA THR A 15 14.05 -9.35 -6.00
C THR A 15 14.07 -7.85 -5.82
N PRO A 16 13.00 -7.12 -6.19
CA PRO A 16 12.90 -5.69 -5.94
C PRO A 16 13.15 -5.42 -4.45
N GLN A 17 14.34 -4.93 -4.13
CA GLN A 17 14.70 -4.62 -2.75
C GLN A 17 14.10 -3.26 -2.45
N ILE A 18 12.85 -3.24 -2.00
CA ILE A 18 12.19 -2.03 -1.52
C ILE A 18 12.99 -1.51 -0.34
N ASP A 19 13.55 -0.31 -0.49
CA ASP A 19 14.43 0.25 0.53
C ASP A 19 13.63 0.86 1.70
N ALA A 20 14.33 1.27 2.75
CA ALA A 20 13.69 1.85 3.93
C ALA A 20 12.98 3.19 3.65
N THR A 21 13.46 3.96 2.66
CA THR A 21 12.87 5.23 2.24
C THR A 21 11.55 4.98 1.51
N ASP A 22 11.53 3.98 0.63
CA ASP A 22 10.33 3.56 -0.09
C ASP A 22 9.29 2.99 0.87
N MET A 23 9.70 2.16 1.84
CA MET A 23 8.81 1.71 2.91
C MET A 23 8.26 2.89 3.72
N PHE A 24 9.11 3.84 4.12
CA PHE A 24 8.63 5.03 4.84
C PHE A 24 7.62 5.82 4.01
N ASP A 25 7.90 6.02 2.72
CA ASP A 25 6.97 6.70 1.83
C ASP A 25 5.64 5.94 1.75
N ILE A 26 5.64 4.64 1.48
CA ILE A 26 4.42 3.81 1.42
C ILE A 26 3.60 3.99 2.69
N PHE A 27 4.23 3.82 3.84
CA PHE A 27 3.55 3.83 5.14
C PHE A 27 3.30 5.23 5.70
N SER A 28 3.72 6.32 5.03
CA SER A 28 3.41 7.69 5.47
C SER A 28 1.96 8.12 5.25
N ALA A 29 1.19 7.40 4.42
CA ALA A 29 -0.23 7.71 4.16
C ALA A 29 -1.17 6.64 4.73
N LYS A 30 -2.10 7.02 5.61
CA LYS A 30 -3.05 6.09 6.27
C LYS A 30 -3.82 5.22 5.29
N ARG A 31 -4.30 5.77 4.17
CA ARG A 31 -5.02 5.01 3.14
C ARG A 31 -4.18 3.92 2.46
N ARG A 32 -2.88 4.15 2.25
CA ARG A 32 -1.96 3.10 1.76
C ARG A 32 -1.76 2.01 2.81
N GLN A 33 -1.69 2.37 4.09
CA GLN A 33 -1.63 1.40 5.18
C GLN A 33 -2.90 0.54 5.21
N TYR A 34 -4.08 1.14 5.16
CA TYR A 34 -5.35 0.41 5.11
C TYR A 34 -5.47 -0.50 3.90
N ALA A 35 -5.06 0.00 2.72
CA ALA A 35 -5.06 -0.80 1.51
C ALA A 35 -4.17 -2.04 1.64
N LEU A 36 -2.93 -1.87 2.11
CA LEU A 36 -1.99 -2.98 2.31
C LEU A 36 -2.45 -3.93 3.42
N ALA A 37 -3.02 -3.41 4.50
CA ALA A 37 -3.62 -4.21 5.57
C ALA A 37 -4.74 -5.12 5.02
N TYR A 38 -5.56 -4.61 4.12
CA TYR A 38 -6.62 -5.40 3.51
C TYR A 38 -6.08 -6.42 2.51
N LEU A 39 -5.20 -6.01 1.59
CA LEU A 39 -4.62 -6.89 0.57
C LEU A 39 -3.79 -8.03 1.19
N THR A 40 -3.10 -7.78 2.31
CA THR A 40 -2.39 -8.82 3.07
C THR A 40 -3.30 -9.88 3.69
N GLN A 41 -4.62 -9.70 3.70
CA GLN A 41 -5.60 -10.71 4.11
C GLN A 41 -6.25 -11.45 2.94
N LYS A 42 -6.08 -10.97 1.70
CA LYS A 42 -6.73 -11.54 0.51
C LYS A 42 -5.83 -12.52 -0.23
N PRO A 43 -6.26 -13.77 -0.48
CA PRO A 43 -5.42 -14.77 -1.16
C PRO A 43 -5.27 -14.52 -2.67
N ALA A 44 -6.10 -13.66 -3.27
CA ALA A 44 -6.10 -13.34 -4.69
C ALA A 44 -6.45 -11.86 -4.92
N ALA A 45 -6.37 -11.41 -6.16
CA ALA A 45 -6.79 -10.08 -6.58
C ALA A 45 -8.26 -9.81 -6.24
N ILE A 46 -8.55 -8.55 -5.90
CA ILE A 46 -9.88 -8.06 -5.55
C ILE A 46 -10.24 -6.84 -6.41
N PRO A 47 -11.53 -6.53 -6.58
CA PRO A 47 -11.94 -5.26 -7.18
C PRO A 47 -11.40 -4.07 -6.39
N ILE A 48 -10.97 -3.02 -7.08
CA ILE A 48 -10.62 -1.74 -6.46
C ILE A 48 -11.82 -1.12 -5.71
N GLY A 49 -13.05 -1.38 -6.17
CA GLY A 49 -14.27 -0.99 -5.46
C GLY A 49 -14.33 -1.58 -4.04
N ASP A 50 -14.11 -2.89 -3.90
CA ASP A 50 -14.08 -3.56 -2.59
C ASP A 50 -13.00 -2.97 -1.67
N LEU A 51 -11.86 -2.57 -2.25
CA LEU A 51 -10.80 -1.88 -1.52
C LEU A 51 -11.24 -0.50 -1.04
N ALA A 52 -11.91 0.28 -1.89
CA ALA A 52 -12.44 1.60 -1.55
C ALA A 52 -13.52 1.52 -0.47
N GLU A 53 -14.43 0.55 -0.57
CA GLU A 53 -15.47 0.28 0.43
C GLU A 53 -14.86 -0.07 1.79
N TYR A 54 -13.88 -0.98 1.82
CA TYR A 54 -13.16 -1.33 3.04
C TYR A 54 -12.53 -0.09 3.71
N ILE A 55 -11.86 0.76 2.94
CA ILE A 55 -11.23 1.98 3.47
C ILE A 55 -12.30 2.95 3.98
N ALA A 56 -13.42 3.10 3.26
CA ALA A 56 -14.53 3.95 3.69
C ALA A 56 -15.08 3.53 5.05
N LEU A 57 -15.28 2.21 5.25
CA LEU A 57 -15.71 1.61 6.51
C LEU A 57 -14.67 1.77 7.62
N THR A 58 -13.38 1.69 7.28
CA THR A 58 -12.29 1.82 8.24
C THR A 58 -12.11 3.26 8.74
N GLU A 59 -12.32 4.25 7.86
CA GLU A 59 -12.17 5.67 8.19
C GLU A 59 -13.35 6.26 9.00
N GLY A 60 -14.50 5.60 9.01
CA GLY A 60 -15.69 6.06 9.76
C GLY A 60 -17.00 5.62 9.11
N GLU A 61 -18.05 6.44 9.26
CA GLU A 61 -19.36 6.12 8.69
C GLU A 61 -19.30 6.10 7.15
N PRO A 62 -19.66 4.96 6.52
CA PRO A 62 -19.63 4.83 5.08
C PRO A 62 -20.76 5.67 4.46
N SER A 63 -20.43 6.37 3.38
CA SER A 63 -21.41 7.01 2.50
C SER A 63 -20.98 6.85 1.06
N TYR A 64 -21.93 6.94 0.14
CA TYR A 64 -21.65 6.87 -1.29
C TYR A 64 -20.62 7.94 -1.72
N ASP A 65 -20.80 9.18 -1.28
CA ASP A 65 -19.85 10.27 -1.55
C ASP A 65 -18.44 10.01 -1.00
N ARG A 66 -18.34 9.39 0.19
CA ARG A 66 -17.03 9.04 0.79
C ARG A 66 -16.38 7.94 -0.02
N TYR A 67 -17.14 6.90 -0.38
CA TYR A 67 -16.69 5.81 -1.24
C TYR A 67 -16.14 6.33 -2.57
N GLU A 68 -16.89 7.15 -3.30
CA GLU A 68 -16.45 7.69 -4.59
C GLU A 68 -15.16 8.53 -4.48
N ARG A 69 -15.04 9.34 -3.43
CA ARG A 69 -13.83 10.12 -3.17
C ARG A 69 -12.62 9.25 -2.88
N ILE A 70 -12.79 8.18 -2.11
CA ILE A 70 -11.72 7.22 -1.81
C ILE A 70 -11.33 6.46 -3.06
N LEU A 71 -12.30 5.99 -3.84
CA LEU A 71 -12.06 5.29 -5.10
C LEU A 71 -11.24 6.16 -6.05
N THR A 72 -11.63 7.43 -6.22
CA THR A 72 -10.91 8.41 -7.04
C THR A 72 -9.47 8.65 -6.54
N ASP A 73 -9.28 8.76 -5.22
CA ASP A 73 -7.94 8.96 -4.61
C ASP A 73 -7.07 7.69 -4.73
N LEU A 74 -7.67 6.49 -4.62
CA LEU A 74 -6.97 5.23 -4.89
C LEU A 74 -6.43 5.22 -6.32
N TYR A 75 -7.27 5.55 -7.30
CA TYR A 75 -6.91 5.61 -8.71
C TYR A 75 -5.76 6.56 -9.03
N HIS A 76 -5.83 7.79 -8.53
CA HIS A 76 -4.94 8.86 -8.98
C HIS A 76 -3.70 9.07 -8.11
N ASN A 77 -3.72 8.60 -6.87
CA ASN A 77 -2.67 8.91 -5.89
C ASN A 77 -2.07 7.66 -5.27
N HIS A 78 -2.89 6.77 -4.73
CA HIS A 78 -2.36 5.66 -3.92
C HIS A 78 -1.88 4.48 -4.77
N LEU A 79 -2.69 3.97 -5.69
CA LEU A 79 -2.30 2.85 -6.52
C LEU A 79 -1.11 3.17 -7.42
N PRO A 80 -1.03 4.33 -8.13
CA PRO A 80 0.13 4.65 -8.94
C PRO A 80 1.44 4.66 -8.13
N ARG A 81 1.39 5.10 -6.87
CA ARG A 81 2.59 5.08 -6.01
C ARG A 81 2.94 3.66 -5.57
N LEU A 82 1.94 2.87 -5.16
CA LEU A 82 2.14 1.49 -4.71
C LEU A 82 2.61 0.57 -5.85
N THR A 83 2.10 0.76 -7.06
CA THR A 83 2.54 0.02 -8.26
C THR A 83 3.92 0.48 -8.72
N GLY A 84 4.20 1.79 -8.67
CA GLY A 84 5.52 2.34 -8.99
C GLY A 84 6.65 1.81 -8.09
N LEU A 85 6.32 1.45 -6.85
CA LEU A 85 7.24 0.82 -5.89
C LEU A 85 7.17 -0.72 -5.90
N GLY A 86 6.33 -1.31 -6.76
CA GLY A 86 6.22 -2.75 -6.94
C GLY A 86 5.61 -3.52 -5.75
N VAL A 87 4.93 -2.84 -4.81
CA VAL A 87 4.27 -3.52 -3.67
C VAL A 87 2.88 -4.03 -3.99
N VAL A 88 2.24 -3.45 -5.00
CA VAL A 88 0.90 -3.82 -5.47
C VAL A 88 0.92 -3.93 -6.98
N ARG A 89 0.14 -4.86 -7.53
CA ARG A 89 -0.20 -4.90 -8.95
C ARG A 89 -1.63 -4.41 -9.10
N TYR A 90 -1.83 -3.53 -10.07
CA TYR A 90 -3.14 -3.02 -10.44
C TYR A 90 -3.36 -3.30 -11.92
N ASP A 91 -4.41 -4.04 -12.24
CA ASP A 91 -4.91 -4.24 -13.60
C ASP A 91 -6.03 -3.23 -13.86
N GLU A 92 -5.75 -2.24 -14.69
CA GLU A 92 -6.70 -1.18 -15.01
C GLU A 92 -7.85 -1.66 -15.91
N ALA A 93 -7.63 -2.70 -16.72
CA ALA A 93 -8.67 -3.21 -17.61
C ALA A 93 -9.73 -4.01 -16.85
N GLU A 94 -9.29 -4.80 -15.86
CA GLU A 94 -10.17 -5.62 -15.02
C GLU A 94 -10.55 -4.92 -13.71
N GLU A 95 -9.99 -3.75 -13.43
CA GLU A 95 -10.11 -3.00 -12.15
C GLU A 95 -9.74 -3.84 -10.91
N LEU A 96 -8.75 -4.74 -11.07
CA LEU A 96 -8.33 -5.67 -10.04
C LEU A 96 -7.00 -5.24 -9.40
N VAL A 97 -6.93 -5.38 -8.09
CA VAL A 97 -5.76 -5.03 -7.29
C VAL A 97 -5.32 -6.20 -6.41
N GLU A 98 -4.01 -6.45 -6.36
CA GLU A 98 -3.41 -7.50 -5.54
C GLU A 98 -2.06 -7.10 -4.95
N LEU A 99 -1.67 -7.78 -3.87
CA LEU A 99 -0.33 -7.63 -3.31
C LEU A 99 0.70 -8.26 -4.26
N ALA A 100 1.73 -7.50 -4.61
CA ALA A 100 2.76 -7.94 -5.55
C ALA A 100 3.98 -8.59 -4.88
N VAL A 101 4.13 -8.36 -3.57
CA VAL A 101 5.23 -8.87 -2.74
C VAL A 101 4.74 -9.91 -1.74
N ASP A 102 5.67 -10.67 -1.16
CA ASP A 102 5.33 -11.57 -0.05
C ASP A 102 4.76 -10.76 1.13
N ARG A 103 3.67 -11.25 1.73
CA ARG A 103 3.03 -10.64 2.91
C ARG A 103 4.02 -10.43 4.05
N CYS A 104 5.02 -11.30 4.17
CA CYS A 104 6.07 -11.21 5.19
C CYS A 104 6.93 -9.94 5.08
N VAL A 105 7.01 -9.32 3.90
CA VAL A 105 7.75 -8.06 3.67
C VAL A 105 7.02 -6.87 4.29
N ILE A 106 5.69 -6.83 4.16
CA ILE A 106 4.85 -5.67 4.52
C ILE A 106 4.32 -5.78 5.96
N THR A 107 4.04 -7.01 6.43
CA THR A 107 3.44 -7.28 7.74
C THR A 107 4.20 -6.64 8.93
N PRO A 108 5.54 -6.66 9.00
CA PRO A 108 6.27 -6.01 10.08
C PRO A 108 5.99 -4.52 10.19
N TYR A 109 5.90 -3.81 9.05
CA TYR A 109 5.64 -2.38 9.01
C TYR A 109 4.19 -2.03 9.36
N LEU A 110 3.23 -2.86 8.94
CA LEU A 110 1.82 -2.71 9.33
C LEU A 110 1.62 -2.77 10.85
N ARG A 111 2.36 -3.66 11.53
CA ARG A 111 2.33 -3.74 13.00
C ARG A 111 2.88 -2.49 13.68
N LEU A 112 3.86 -1.83 13.07
CA LEU A 112 4.42 -0.58 13.61
C LEU A 112 3.42 0.58 13.49
N THR A 113 2.59 0.60 12.44
CA THR A 113 1.57 1.64 12.27
C THR A 113 0.35 1.43 13.15
N ASP A 114 0.03 0.19 13.52
CA ASP A 114 -1.07 -0.16 14.42
C ASP A 114 -0.86 0.36 15.86
N HIS A 115 0.38 0.67 16.24
CA HIS A 115 0.73 1.23 17.55
C HIS A 115 0.75 2.76 17.60
N ALA A 116 0.51 3.44 16.47
CA ALA A 116 0.56 4.89 16.39
C ALA A 116 -0.77 5.58 16.71
N ASP A 117 -1.85 4.82 16.92
CA ASP A 117 -3.20 5.32 17.25
C ASP A 117 -3.66 4.87 18.67
N ALA A 118 -2.71 4.57 19.59
CA ALA A 118 -2.98 4.25 21.01
C ALA A 118 -2.61 5.39 21.98
#